data_AF-A0A0X8VEP0-F1
#
_entry.id   AF-A0A0X8VEP0-F1
#
_cell.length_a   1.000
_cell.length_b   1.000
_cell.length_c   1.000
_cell.angle_alpha   90.00
_cell.angle_beta   90.00
_cell.angle_gamma   90.00
#
_symmetry.space_group_name_H-M   'P 1'
#
loop_
_entity.id
_entity.type
_entity.pdbx_description
1 polymer ?
#
loop_
_entity_poly.entity_id
_entity_poly.type
_entity_poly.pdbx_seq_one_letter_code
_entity_poly.pdbx_strand_id
1 'polypeptide(L)'
;MKNKIKVAITMALCVMVFLSGCNAKPTSNVEVALAEGGTENYIASAKAKLEAAPSFAADFYAEAQMGKEEDKTISKAKIEMLREPLAVGILTQDLFGKTTMDSQMYLEKVNDDVNMYMSYDGQWTEMTLAEENAKKFVGMYDAVKDMSILLDAGDKWKLVSAKSGIVTITGEIPAQKVYDVSEAGFFLQIAGMNGVGENYYSDVEAVPFEIQLKEDGTPLSFTVDFGKTLETVMNHVLQELGQEGTESIKVEKYTITQNISKLGEVKKIDIPSGARSAINYEKEISLIESNSAKDKK
;
A
#
# COMPACT_ATOMS: atom_id res chain seq x y z
N MET A 1 -52.50 53.71 17.40
CA MET A 1 -53.04 53.87 18.77
C MET A 1 -52.00 53.41 19.77
N LYS A 2 -51.75 54.24 20.78
CA LYS A 2 -51.13 53.96 22.10
C LYS A 2 -49.71 53.36 22.09
N ASN A 3 -48.69 54.20 22.30
CA ASN A 3 -48.15 54.64 23.62
C ASN A 3 -47.16 53.60 24.20
N LYS A 4 -45.86 53.91 24.28
CA LYS A 4 -45.17 54.57 25.44
C LYS A 4 -44.93 53.53 26.56
N ILE A 5 -43.78 53.34 27.23
CA ILE A 5 -42.77 54.27 27.78
C ILE A 5 -41.71 53.36 28.48
N LYS A 6 -40.40 53.55 28.22
CA LYS A 6 -39.29 54.00 29.13
C LYS A 6 -38.66 52.95 30.10
N VAL A 7 -37.34 52.66 29.96
CA VAL A 7 -36.15 53.22 30.69
C VAL A 7 -35.98 52.56 32.09
N ALA A 8 -34.84 51.98 32.48
CA ALA A 8 -33.59 52.65 32.90
C ALA A 8 -32.39 51.66 32.98
N ILE A 9 -31.21 51.94 32.39
CA ILE A 9 -29.99 52.61 32.94
C ILE A 9 -29.19 51.68 33.89
N THR A 10 -27.94 51.31 33.59
CA THR A 10 -26.67 52.00 34.01
C THR A 10 -25.50 51.31 33.26
N MET A 11 -24.68 51.90 32.38
CA MET A 11 -23.75 53.05 32.38
C MET A 11 -22.35 52.77 32.99
N ALA A 12 -21.35 52.59 32.11
CA ALA A 12 -19.96 53.12 32.13
C ALA A 12 -19.23 52.53 30.89
N LEU A 13 -19.00 53.23 29.76
CA LEU A 13 -17.99 54.27 29.44
C LEU A 13 -16.60 53.96 30.03
N CYS A 14 -15.51 53.83 29.25
CA CYS A 14 -14.97 54.87 28.36
C CYS A 14 -14.33 54.36 27.05
N VAL A 15 -14.52 55.20 26.04
CA VAL A 15 -13.97 55.23 24.69
C VAL A 15 -12.59 55.91 24.69
N MET A 16 -11.69 55.51 23.77
CA MET A 16 -11.03 56.50 22.89
C MET A 16 -10.47 55.86 21.61
N VAL A 17 -10.84 56.52 20.51
CA VAL A 17 -10.62 56.25 19.08
C VAL A 17 -9.37 56.99 18.63
N PHE A 18 -8.62 56.48 17.65
CA PHE A 18 -8.18 57.29 16.49
C PHE A 18 -8.10 56.45 15.21
N LEU A 19 -8.72 57.02 14.16
CA LEU A 19 -8.74 56.60 12.76
C LEU A 19 -7.58 57.24 12.00
N SER A 20 -6.95 56.46 11.12
CA SER A 20 -6.33 56.87 9.83
C SER A 20 -5.86 55.56 9.17
N GLY A 21 -6.33 55.08 8.03
CA GLY A 21 -6.84 55.71 6.83
C GLY A 21 -5.83 55.52 5.69
N CYS A 22 -5.94 54.44 4.91
CA CYS A 22 -5.73 54.34 3.44
C CYS A 22 -5.54 52.89 2.94
N ASN A 23 -6.20 52.59 1.83
CA ASN A 23 -6.34 51.30 1.13
C ASN A 23 -5.02 50.63 0.70
N ALA A 24 -4.90 49.31 0.89
CA ALA A 24 -4.26 48.38 -0.04
C ALA A 24 -4.79 46.94 0.16
N LYS A 25 -5.04 46.27 -0.98
CA LYS A 25 -5.50 44.89 -1.27
C LYS A 25 -5.40 43.82 -0.15
N PRO A 26 -6.34 42.85 -0.10
CA PRO A 26 -6.18 41.66 0.71
C PRO A 26 -5.13 40.74 0.06
N THR A 27 -3.87 40.87 0.45
CA THR A 27 -2.91 39.78 0.33
C THR A 27 -3.13 38.86 1.52
N SER A 28 -4.05 37.90 1.38
CA SER A 28 -4.12 36.76 2.28
C SER A 28 -2.98 35.79 1.93
N ASN A 29 -1.76 36.15 2.29
CA ASN A 29 -0.76 35.12 2.60
C ASN A 29 -1.13 34.60 3.99
N VAL A 30 -2.08 33.67 4.03
CA VAL A 30 -2.18 32.76 5.17
C VAL A 30 -0.99 31.82 5.02
N GLU A 31 0.16 32.22 5.58
CA GLU A 31 1.12 31.24 6.05
C GLU A 31 0.36 30.39 7.05
N VAL A 32 -0.04 29.19 6.60
CA VAL A 32 -0.55 28.16 7.50
C VAL A 32 0.61 27.86 8.44
N ALA A 33 0.47 28.28 9.69
CA ALA A 33 1.40 27.90 10.74
C ALA A 33 1.47 26.37 10.73
N LEU A 34 2.64 25.84 10.37
CA LEU A 34 2.95 24.42 10.46
C LEU A 34 2.65 24.01 11.90
N ALA A 35 1.78 23.02 12.09
CA ALA A 35 1.52 22.44 13.40
C ALA A 35 2.86 22.11 14.07
N GLU A 36 2.98 22.38 15.38
CA GLU A 36 4.20 22.13 16.16
C GLU A 36 4.57 20.65 16.10
N GLY A 37 5.45 20.33 15.15
CA GLY A 37 5.99 19.00 14.93
C GLY A 37 6.48 18.87 13.49
N GLY A 38 7.79 18.91 13.30
CA GLY A 38 8.41 18.75 11.98
C GLY A 38 8.07 17.39 11.34
N THR A 39 8.52 17.18 10.11
CA THR A 39 8.35 15.94 9.32
C THR A 39 8.63 14.66 10.14
N GLU A 40 9.61 14.71 11.04
CA GLU A 40 9.98 13.61 11.96
C GLU A 40 8.82 13.18 12.89
N ASN A 41 8.03 14.12 13.41
CA ASN A 41 6.91 13.81 14.31
C ASN A 41 5.77 13.11 13.56
N TYR A 42 5.50 13.51 12.32
CA TYR A 42 4.53 12.84 11.47
C TYR A 42 4.96 11.41 11.16
N ILE A 43 6.24 11.22 10.81
CA ILE A 43 6.82 9.89 10.53
C ILE A 43 6.75 9.00 11.78
N ALA A 44 7.18 9.51 12.95
CA ALA A 44 7.14 8.75 14.19
C ALA A 44 5.70 8.35 14.58
N SER A 45 4.76 9.27 14.43
CA SER A 45 3.33 9.01 14.70
C SER A 45 2.76 7.97 13.75
N ALA A 46 3.10 8.04 12.45
CA ALA A 46 2.69 7.05 11.46
C ALA A 46 3.23 5.66 11.79
N LYS A 47 4.53 5.54 12.11
CA LYS A 47 5.15 4.26 12.51
C LYS A 47 4.43 3.63 13.70
N ALA A 48 4.20 4.40 14.77
CA ALA A 48 3.52 3.90 15.96
C ALA A 48 2.09 3.41 15.66
N LYS A 49 1.36 4.10 14.77
CA LYS A 49 0.01 3.71 14.39
C LYS A 49 -0.02 2.47 13.49
N LEU A 50 0.94 2.33 12.58
CA LEU A 50 1.11 1.15 11.73
C LEU A 50 1.43 -0.09 12.58
N GLU A 51 2.39 0.04 13.51
CA GLU A 51 2.80 -1.03 14.43
C GLU A 51 1.64 -1.50 15.31
N ALA A 52 0.83 -0.57 15.83
CA ALA A 52 -0.29 -0.88 16.70
C ALA A 52 -1.52 -1.44 15.97
N ALA A 53 -1.56 -1.41 14.63
CA ALA A 53 -2.75 -1.78 13.87
C ALA A 53 -2.92 -3.31 13.75
N PRO A 54 -3.95 -3.92 14.37
CA PRO A 54 -4.19 -5.37 14.28
C PRO A 54 -4.76 -5.79 12.92
N SER A 55 -5.24 -4.83 12.14
CA SER A 55 -5.99 -5.06 10.90
C SER A 55 -6.00 -3.81 10.02
N PHE A 56 -6.30 -3.94 8.73
CA PHE A 56 -6.57 -2.81 7.85
C PHE A 56 -7.40 -3.24 6.64
N ALA A 57 -7.91 -2.26 5.90
CA ALA A 57 -8.34 -2.44 4.52
C ALA A 57 -7.47 -1.56 3.61
N ALA A 58 -7.29 -1.95 2.36
CA ALA A 58 -6.54 -1.14 1.40
C ALA A 58 -7.04 -1.31 -0.03
N ASP A 59 -6.81 -0.28 -0.85
CA ASP A 59 -6.85 -0.38 -2.30
C ASP A 59 -5.41 -0.35 -2.84
N PHE A 60 -5.01 -1.39 -3.55
CA PHE A 60 -3.71 -1.53 -4.21
C PHE A 60 -3.82 -1.16 -5.68
N TYR A 61 -2.79 -0.49 -6.20
CA TYR A 61 -2.61 -0.20 -7.60
C TYR A 61 -1.13 -0.33 -7.97
N ALA A 62 -0.83 -1.12 -9.00
CA ALA A 62 0.46 -1.15 -9.64
C ALA A 62 0.31 -0.91 -11.14
N GLU A 63 1.24 -0.16 -11.73
CA GLU A 63 1.33 0.05 -13.18
C GLU A 63 2.76 -0.15 -13.62
N ALA A 64 2.96 -1.05 -14.59
CA ALA A 64 4.22 -1.33 -15.26
C ALA A 64 4.07 -1.04 -16.75
N GLN A 65 4.99 -0.26 -17.31
CA GLN A 65 5.06 0.04 -18.72
C GLN A 65 6.50 -0.12 -19.21
N MET A 66 6.65 -1.04 -20.16
CA MET A 66 7.94 -1.41 -20.74
C MET A 66 8.04 -0.83 -22.14
N GLY A 67 9.11 -0.09 -22.41
CA GLY A 67 9.31 0.64 -23.66
C GLY A 67 8.20 1.66 -23.95
N LYS A 68 8.22 2.22 -25.16
CA LYS A 68 7.25 3.25 -25.59
C LYS A 68 5.92 2.69 -26.08
N GLU A 69 5.66 1.40 -25.87
CA GLU A 69 4.42 0.77 -26.30
C GLU A 69 3.24 1.25 -25.46
N GLU A 70 2.04 1.28 -26.05
CA GLU A 70 0.81 1.64 -25.32
C GLU A 70 0.37 0.54 -24.35
N ASP A 71 0.86 -0.68 -24.55
CA ASP A 71 0.50 -1.82 -23.72
C ASP A 71 1.15 -1.70 -22.34
N LYS A 72 0.29 -1.72 -21.32
CA LYS A 72 0.68 -1.63 -19.92
C LYS A 72 0.15 -2.82 -19.15
N THR A 73 0.89 -3.17 -18.11
CA THR A 73 0.43 -4.11 -17.10
C THR A 73 -0.09 -3.29 -15.93
N ILE A 74 -1.36 -3.46 -15.59
CA ILE A 74 -1.95 -2.85 -14.39
C ILE A 74 -2.45 -3.97 -13.50
N SER A 75 -2.14 -3.89 -12.20
CA SER A 75 -2.78 -4.73 -11.19
C SER A 75 -3.52 -3.82 -10.21
N LYS A 76 -4.76 -4.17 -9.90
CA LYS A 76 -5.58 -3.50 -8.89
C LYS A 76 -6.04 -4.55 -7.91
N ALA A 77 -6.01 -4.24 -6.62
CA ALA A 77 -6.64 -5.10 -5.64
C ALA A 77 -7.39 -4.35 -4.55
N LYS A 78 -8.44 -4.97 -4.02
CA LYS A 78 -9.09 -4.59 -2.77
C LYS A 78 -8.71 -5.59 -1.70
N ILE A 79 -8.23 -5.09 -0.57
CA ILE A 79 -7.63 -5.90 0.48
C ILE A 79 -8.36 -5.63 1.79
N GLU A 80 -8.68 -6.69 2.52
CA GLU A 80 -8.94 -6.65 3.95
C GLU A 80 -8.01 -7.67 4.61
N MET A 81 -7.34 -7.25 5.70
CA MET A 81 -6.39 -8.09 6.42
C MET A 81 -6.59 -7.95 7.93
N LEU A 82 -6.72 -9.09 8.62
CA LEU A 82 -6.55 -9.24 10.05
C LEU A 82 -5.26 -10.01 10.31
N ARG A 83 -4.41 -9.50 11.22
CA ARG A 83 -3.13 -10.15 11.53
C ARG A 83 -3.29 -11.36 12.43
N GLU A 84 -4.17 -11.29 13.43
CA GLU A 84 -4.34 -12.33 14.45
C GLU A 84 -5.81 -12.54 14.86
N PRO A 85 -6.36 -13.77 14.71
CA PRO A 85 -5.81 -14.83 13.87
C PRO A 85 -5.73 -14.38 12.41
N LEU A 86 -4.74 -14.88 11.65
CA LEU A 86 -4.55 -14.47 10.25
C LEU A 86 -5.82 -14.73 9.44
N ALA A 87 -6.39 -13.67 8.87
CA ALA A 87 -7.44 -13.75 7.89
C ALA A 87 -7.21 -12.67 6.83
N VAL A 88 -7.38 -13.01 5.56
CA VAL A 88 -7.13 -12.09 4.44
C VAL A 88 -8.20 -12.29 3.39
N GLY A 89 -8.67 -11.20 2.79
CA GLY A 89 -9.51 -11.21 1.60
C GLY A 89 -8.93 -10.25 0.56
N ILE A 90 -8.65 -10.76 -0.63
CA ILE A 90 -8.07 -10.00 -1.75
C ILE A 90 -8.94 -10.22 -2.98
N LEU A 91 -9.39 -9.13 -3.59
CA LEU A 91 -10.07 -9.14 -4.88
C LEU A 91 -9.18 -8.42 -5.88
N THR A 92 -8.67 -9.14 -6.88
CA THR A 92 -7.69 -8.62 -7.83
C THR A 92 -8.31 -8.50 -9.22
N GLN A 93 -7.93 -7.43 -9.92
CA GLN A 93 -8.14 -7.25 -11.35
C GLN A 93 -6.81 -6.89 -12.00
N ASP A 94 -6.34 -7.78 -12.86
CA ASP A 94 -5.13 -7.60 -13.64
C ASP A 94 -5.47 -7.29 -15.09
N LEU A 95 -4.78 -6.31 -15.65
CA LEU A 95 -4.84 -5.94 -17.06
C LEU A 95 -3.46 -6.19 -17.66
N PHE A 96 -3.38 -7.10 -18.62
CA PHE A 96 -2.18 -7.38 -19.41
C PHE A 96 -2.43 -6.89 -20.84
N GLY A 97 -1.97 -5.68 -21.15
CA GLY A 97 -2.30 -5.01 -22.41
C GLY A 97 -3.82 -4.77 -22.51
N LYS A 98 -4.52 -5.58 -23.30
CA LYS A 98 -5.98 -5.50 -23.50
C LYS A 98 -6.76 -6.59 -22.78
N THR A 99 -6.08 -7.57 -22.19
CA THR A 99 -6.72 -8.71 -21.53
C THR A 99 -6.92 -8.41 -20.06
N THR A 100 -8.16 -8.50 -19.58
CA THR A 100 -8.47 -8.38 -18.15
C THR A 100 -8.70 -9.76 -17.54
N MET A 101 -8.18 -9.97 -16.34
CA MET A 101 -8.37 -11.17 -15.54
C MET A 101 -8.75 -10.76 -14.12
N ASP A 102 -9.89 -11.26 -13.64
CA ASP A 102 -10.30 -11.08 -12.26
C ASP A 102 -10.00 -12.35 -11.46
N SER A 103 -9.51 -12.19 -10.23
CA SER A 103 -9.28 -13.30 -9.31
C SER A 103 -9.65 -12.90 -7.88
N GLN A 104 -9.85 -13.91 -7.03
CA GLN A 104 -10.09 -13.70 -5.61
C GLN A 104 -9.22 -14.65 -4.79
N MET A 105 -8.71 -14.17 -3.68
CA MET A 105 -7.94 -14.97 -2.73
C MET A 105 -8.46 -14.71 -1.31
N TYR A 106 -8.60 -15.77 -0.54
CA TYR A 106 -8.91 -15.68 0.88
C TYR A 106 -7.96 -16.56 1.69
N LEU A 107 -7.48 -16.04 2.81
CA LEU A 107 -6.73 -16.80 3.81
C LEU A 107 -7.55 -16.87 5.10
N GLU A 108 -7.49 -18.01 5.77
CA GLU A 108 -8.00 -18.18 7.13
C GLU A 108 -7.11 -19.13 7.91
N LYS A 109 -6.63 -18.68 9.07
CA LYS A 109 -5.97 -19.52 10.05
C LYS A 109 -6.96 -20.53 10.62
N VAL A 110 -6.62 -21.82 10.51
CA VAL A 110 -7.37 -22.93 11.09
C VAL A 110 -6.38 -23.80 11.87
N ASN A 111 -6.50 -23.77 13.20
CA ASN A 111 -5.52 -24.37 14.13
C ASN A 111 -4.11 -23.82 13.91
N ASP A 112 -3.14 -24.66 13.55
CA ASP A 112 -1.74 -24.29 13.32
C ASP A 112 -1.42 -23.99 11.84
N ASP A 113 -2.37 -24.25 10.94
CA ASP A 113 -2.21 -24.05 9.50
C ASP A 113 -3.08 -22.89 8.98
N VAL A 114 -2.87 -22.51 7.73
CA VAL A 114 -3.68 -21.51 7.02
C VAL A 114 -4.29 -22.16 5.79
N ASN A 115 -5.62 -22.13 5.69
CA ASN A 115 -6.30 -22.47 4.45
C ASN A 115 -6.25 -21.27 3.52
N MET A 116 -5.80 -21.50 2.29
CA MET A 116 -5.87 -20.55 1.20
C MET A 116 -6.91 -21.01 0.19
N TYR A 117 -7.85 -20.13 -0.12
CA TYR A 117 -8.86 -20.30 -1.14
C TYR A 117 -8.58 -19.36 -2.30
N MET A 118 -8.56 -19.87 -3.53
CA MET A 118 -8.36 -19.05 -4.72
C MET A 118 -9.47 -19.29 -5.73
N SER A 119 -9.96 -18.21 -6.34
CA SER A 119 -10.91 -18.26 -7.44
C SER A 119 -10.28 -17.70 -8.70
N TYR A 120 -10.23 -18.53 -9.73
CA TYR A 120 -9.91 -18.14 -11.10
C TYR A 120 -11.06 -18.57 -12.00
N ASP A 121 -11.57 -17.66 -12.83
CA ASP A 121 -12.68 -17.93 -13.76
C ASP A 121 -13.91 -18.62 -13.10
N GLY A 122 -14.23 -18.20 -11.86
CA GLY A 122 -15.34 -18.73 -11.07
C GLY A 122 -15.13 -20.12 -10.45
N GLN A 123 -13.96 -20.75 -10.64
CA GLN A 123 -13.62 -22.03 -10.02
C GLN A 123 -12.78 -21.82 -8.76
N TRP A 124 -13.21 -22.45 -7.66
CA TRP A 124 -12.54 -22.36 -6.36
C TRP A 124 -11.62 -23.54 -6.10
N THR A 125 -10.40 -23.26 -5.67
CA THR A 125 -9.44 -24.24 -5.16
C THR A 125 -9.06 -23.93 -3.72
N GLU A 126 -8.75 -24.97 -2.94
CA GLU A 126 -8.23 -24.88 -1.58
C GLU A 126 -6.84 -25.51 -1.51
N MET A 127 -5.93 -24.87 -0.79
CA MET A 127 -4.70 -25.49 -0.30
C MET A 127 -4.45 -25.13 1.16
N THR A 128 -3.71 -25.98 1.87
CA THR A 128 -3.33 -25.75 3.26
C THR A 128 -1.84 -25.43 3.31
N LEU A 129 -1.49 -24.32 3.95
CA LEU A 129 -0.14 -23.80 4.02
C LEU A 129 0.30 -23.60 5.47
N ALA A 130 1.60 -23.78 5.71
CA ALA A 130 2.24 -23.19 6.88
C ALA A 130 2.05 -21.65 6.85
N GLU A 131 1.83 -21.04 8.02
CA GLU A 131 1.47 -19.63 8.11
C GLU A 131 2.50 -18.68 7.49
N GLU A 132 3.79 -19.00 7.64
CA GLU A 132 4.89 -18.25 7.03
C GLU A 132 4.82 -18.22 5.49
N ASN A 133 4.37 -19.31 4.87
CA ASN A 133 4.21 -19.38 3.42
C ASN A 133 2.96 -18.61 3.00
N ALA A 134 1.86 -18.73 3.74
CA ALA A 134 0.65 -17.95 3.49
C ALA A 134 0.91 -16.43 3.56
N LYS A 135 1.71 -15.97 4.54
CA LYS A 135 2.14 -14.57 4.66
C LYS A 135 2.97 -14.09 3.47
N LYS A 136 3.80 -14.96 2.86
CA LYS A 136 4.54 -14.63 1.63
C LYS A 136 3.62 -14.44 0.43
N PHE A 137 2.61 -15.30 0.27
CA PHE A 137 1.65 -15.21 -0.85
C PHE A 137 0.92 -13.87 -0.93
N VAL A 138 0.62 -13.27 0.23
CA VAL A 138 -0.09 -11.99 0.32
C VAL A 138 0.85 -10.82 0.62
N GLY A 139 2.17 -11.04 0.59
CA GLY A 139 3.16 -10.10 1.08
C GLY A 139 3.13 -8.74 0.37
N MET A 140 2.98 -8.73 -0.96
CA MET A 140 2.90 -7.49 -1.77
C MET A 140 1.65 -6.63 -1.51
N TYR A 141 0.70 -7.15 -0.72
CA TYR A 141 -0.56 -6.50 -0.41
C TYR A 141 -0.62 -6.00 1.06
N ASP A 142 0.44 -6.20 1.85
CA ASP A 142 0.49 -5.74 3.24
C ASP A 142 0.85 -4.25 3.33
N ALA A 143 -0.13 -3.39 3.04
CA ALA A 143 0.02 -1.93 3.04
C ALA A 143 0.66 -1.36 4.31
N VAL A 144 0.34 -1.97 5.45
CA VAL A 144 0.85 -1.52 6.74
C VAL A 144 2.33 -1.87 6.89
N LYS A 145 2.73 -3.09 6.50
CA LYS A 145 4.14 -3.50 6.47
C LYS A 145 4.92 -2.69 5.44
N ASP A 146 4.41 -2.56 4.22
CA ASP A 146 5.09 -1.89 3.11
C ASP A 146 5.36 -0.42 3.46
N MET A 147 4.36 0.29 3.98
CA MET A 147 4.55 1.67 4.42
C MET A 147 5.56 1.76 5.58
N SER A 148 5.55 0.81 6.52
CA SER A 148 6.52 0.79 7.62
C SER A 148 7.96 0.64 7.10
N ILE A 149 8.19 -0.26 6.14
CA ILE A 149 9.48 -0.45 5.47
C ILE A 149 9.95 0.87 4.82
N LEU A 150 9.05 1.57 4.11
CA LEU A 150 9.39 2.86 3.49
C LEU A 150 9.76 3.92 4.53
N LEU A 151 9.01 4.01 5.64
CA LEU A 151 9.29 4.96 6.72
C LEU A 151 10.60 4.64 7.47
N ASP A 152 11.01 3.38 7.53
CA ASP A 152 12.27 2.93 8.15
C ASP A 152 13.49 3.13 7.25
N ALA A 153 13.32 2.86 5.95
CA ALA A 153 14.40 2.97 4.99
C ALA A 153 14.65 4.41 4.53
N GLY A 154 13.58 5.21 4.47
CA GLY A 154 13.54 6.53 3.86
C GLY A 154 14.46 7.57 4.48
N ASP A 155 14.98 8.43 3.61
CA ASP A 155 15.82 9.58 3.94
C ASP A 155 15.42 10.79 3.08
N LYS A 156 16.11 11.93 3.23
CA LYS A 156 15.88 13.19 2.51
C LYS A 156 14.42 13.66 2.55
N TRP A 157 13.81 13.50 3.72
CA TRP A 157 12.42 13.81 3.97
C TRP A 157 12.08 15.27 3.70
N LYS A 158 10.99 15.49 2.96
CA LYS A 158 10.49 16.82 2.64
C LYS A 158 8.98 16.88 2.81
N LEU A 159 8.53 17.82 3.64
CA LEU A 159 7.12 18.18 3.72
C LEU A 159 6.72 18.93 2.43
N VAL A 160 5.78 18.36 1.67
CA VAL A 160 5.29 18.93 0.41
C VAL A 160 4.05 19.78 0.65
N SER A 161 3.11 19.28 1.45
CA SER A 161 1.87 20.00 1.75
C SER A 161 1.28 19.59 3.10
N ALA A 162 0.54 20.51 3.72
CA ALA A 162 -0.31 20.27 4.88
C ALA A 162 -1.61 21.06 4.66
N LYS A 163 -2.59 20.44 4.00
CA LYS A 163 -3.85 21.10 3.59
C LYS A 163 -5.02 20.18 3.82
N SER A 164 -6.15 20.77 4.24
CA SER A 164 -7.42 20.04 4.39
C SER A 164 -7.33 18.80 5.30
N GLY A 165 -6.52 18.85 6.36
CA GLY A 165 -6.32 17.73 7.28
C GLY A 165 -5.39 16.62 6.77
N ILE A 166 -4.78 16.80 5.60
CA ILE A 166 -3.85 15.84 4.98
C ILE A 166 -2.45 16.46 4.88
N VAL A 167 -1.47 15.66 5.28
CA VAL A 167 -0.04 15.95 5.25
C VAL A 167 0.60 15.06 4.19
N THR A 168 1.26 15.68 3.20
CA THR A 168 1.99 15.01 2.13
C THR A 168 3.48 15.18 2.35
N ILE A 169 4.21 14.07 2.42
CA ILE A 169 5.66 14.05 2.63
C ILE A 169 6.29 13.19 1.54
N THR A 170 7.41 13.62 0.98
CA THR A 170 8.24 12.82 0.08
C THR A 170 9.52 12.39 0.78
N GLY A 171 10.03 11.22 0.39
CA GLY A 171 11.33 10.71 0.81
C GLY A 171 11.99 9.92 -0.32
N GLU A 172 13.21 9.47 -0.08
CA GLU A 172 13.94 8.58 -0.98
C GLU A 172 14.46 7.37 -0.19
N ILE A 173 14.34 6.17 -0.76
CA ILE A 173 15.09 4.99 -0.30
C ILE A 173 16.52 5.17 -0.85
N PRO A 174 17.54 5.25 0.02
CA PRO A 174 18.92 5.31 -0.44
C PRO A 174 19.29 4.07 -1.27
N ALA A 175 20.07 4.24 -2.35
CA ALA A 175 20.46 3.17 -3.27
C ALA A 175 20.92 1.88 -2.56
N GLN A 176 21.75 2.01 -1.53
CA GLN A 176 22.28 0.89 -0.74
C GLN A 176 21.24 0.10 0.07
N LYS A 177 20.01 0.61 0.22
CA LYS A 177 18.90 -0.09 0.89
C LYS A 177 17.85 -0.62 -0.09
N VAL A 178 17.97 -0.31 -1.39
CA VAL A 178 16.93 -0.61 -2.39
C VAL A 178 16.67 -2.10 -2.50
N TYR A 179 17.71 -2.94 -2.45
CA TYR A 179 17.57 -4.41 -2.47
C TYR A 179 16.70 -4.90 -1.30
N ASP A 180 17.13 -4.63 -0.07
CA ASP A 180 16.43 -5.10 1.14
C ASP A 180 14.98 -4.61 1.19
N VAL A 181 14.74 -3.36 0.81
CA VAL A 181 13.39 -2.77 0.78
C VAL A 181 12.53 -3.42 -0.29
N SER A 182 13.06 -3.58 -1.50
CA SER A 182 12.39 -4.25 -2.62
C SER A 182 11.95 -5.67 -2.25
N GLU A 183 12.87 -6.43 -1.67
CA GLU A 183 12.63 -7.83 -1.30
C GLU A 183 11.68 -7.94 -0.11
N ALA A 184 11.85 -7.12 0.93
CA ALA A 184 10.97 -7.14 2.09
C ALA A 184 9.53 -6.73 1.76
N GLY A 185 9.34 -5.76 0.87
CA GLY A 185 8.00 -5.27 0.45
C GLY A 185 7.42 -5.98 -0.76
N PHE A 186 8.11 -6.95 -1.35
CA PHE A 186 7.72 -7.59 -2.60
C PHE A 186 7.49 -6.59 -3.75
N PHE A 187 8.21 -5.45 -3.75
CA PHE A 187 7.90 -4.33 -4.63
C PHE A 187 8.13 -4.62 -6.11
N LEU A 188 8.97 -5.60 -6.48
CA LEU A 188 9.16 -6.01 -7.87
C LEU A 188 8.33 -7.25 -8.28
N GLN A 189 7.43 -7.74 -7.41
CA GLN A 189 6.68 -8.99 -7.63
C GLN A 189 5.79 -8.95 -8.87
N ILE A 190 5.16 -7.81 -9.17
CA ILE A 190 4.30 -7.65 -10.36
C ILE A 190 5.09 -7.81 -11.66
N ALA A 191 6.38 -7.40 -11.66
CA ALA A 191 7.27 -7.61 -12.80
C ALA A 191 7.91 -9.01 -12.82
N GLY A 192 7.61 -9.85 -11.82
CA GLY A 192 8.24 -11.17 -11.66
C GLY A 192 9.71 -11.11 -11.24
N MET A 193 10.18 -9.97 -10.73
CA MET A 193 11.60 -9.74 -10.42
C MET A 193 11.92 -9.76 -8.92
N ASN A 194 10.95 -10.08 -8.07
CA ASN A 194 11.24 -10.35 -6.66
C ASN A 194 11.95 -11.70 -6.48
N GLY A 195 12.90 -11.79 -5.56
CA GLY A 195 13.71 -12.98 -5.33
C GLY A 195 14.97 -13.08 -6.18
N VAL A 196 15.23 -12.10 -7.05
CA VAL A 196 16.53 -12.01 -7.76
C VAL A 196 17.63 -11.57 -6.80
N GLY A 197 18.86 -12.05 -7.03
CA GLY A 197 19.99 -11.79 -6.14
C GLY A 197 20.37 -10.31 -6.05
N GLU A 198 20.96 -9.91 -4.91
CA GLU A 198 21.45 -8.55 -4.65
C GLU A 198 22.44 -8.07 -5.72
N ASN A 199 23.20 -8.97 -6.33
CA ASN A 199 24.15 -8.66 -7.41
C ASN A 199 23.50 -7.98 -8.62
N TYR A 200 22.21 -8.21 -8.91
CA TYR A 200 21.50 -7.54 -10.00
C TYR A 200 21.10 -6.10 -9.66
N TYR A 201 21.15 -5.72 -8.40
CA TYR A 201 20.89 -4.36 -7.92
C TYR A 201 22.15 -3.49 -7.91
N SER A 202 23.27 -3.92 -8.52
CA SER A 202 24.41 -3.01 -8.72
C SER A 202 23.94 -1.75 -9.47
N ASP A 203 24.52 -0.60 -9.16
CA ASP A 203 24.24 0.68 -9.85
C ASP A 203 22.78 1.17 -9.81
N VAL A 204 21.93 0.60 -8.95
CA VAL A 204 20.59 1.15 -8.73
C VAL A 204 20.67 2.55 -8.12
N GLU A 205 19.78 3.42 -8.57
CA GLU A 205 19.64 4.75 -8.01
C GLU A 205 18.77 4.73 -6.75
N ALA A 206 18.75 5.85 -6.02
CA ALA A 206 17.78 6.04 -4.94
C ALA A 206 16.34 6.03 -5.49
N VAL A 207 15.42 5.45 -4.73
CA VAL A 207 14.02 5.25 -5.15
C VAL A 207 13.13 6.30 -4.47
N PRO A 208 12.47 7.20 -5.22
CA PRO A 208 11.60 8.20 -4.63
C PRO A 208 10.26 7.58 -4.21
N PHE A 209 9.69 8.13 -3.14
CA PHE A 209 8.34 7.80 -2.71
C PHE A 209 7.63 8.99 -2.07
N GLU A 210 6.31 8.94 -2.08
CA GLU A 210 5.41 9.88 -1.41
C GLU A 210 4.55 9.14 -0.41
N ILE A 211 4.31 9.75 0.75
CA ILE A 211 3.35 9.31 1.73
C ILE A 211 2.32 10.39 1.99
N GLN A 212 1.09 9.97 2.31
CA GLN A 212 0.04 10.85 2.80
C GLN A 212 -0.45 10.36 4.15
N LEU A 213 -0.59 11.31 5.08
CA LEU A 213 -0.99 11.10 6.46
C LEU A 213 -2.11 12.08 6.81
N LYS A 214 -2.93 11.75 7.80
CA LYS A 214 -3.72 12.78 8.50
C LYS A 214 -2.81 13.63 9.38
N GLU A 215 -3.29 14.80 9.80
CA GLU A 215 -2.58 15.68 10.75
C GLU A 215 -2.19 15.00 12.07
N ASP A 216 -2.92 13.96 12.50
CA ASP A 216 -2.60 13.17 13.69
C ASP A 216 -1.63 12.01 13.42
N GLY A 217 -1.02 11.97 12.23
CA GLY A 217 -0.11 10.93 11.78
C GLY A 217 -0.78 9.64 11.31
N THR A 218 -2.12 9.57 11.21
CA THR A 218 -2.79 8.37 10.68
C THR A 218 -2.39 8.12 9.22
N PRO A 219 -1.86 6.94 8.88
CA PRO A 219 -1.56 6.54 7.50
C PRO A 219 -2.78 6.63 6.58
N LEU A 220 -2.59 7.21 5.38
CA LEU A 220 -3.62 7.27 4.33
C LEU A 220 -3.18 6.57 3.05
N SER A 221 -1.96 6.83 2.57
CA SER A 221 -1.45 6.19 1.36
C SER A 221 0.06 6.32 1.25
N PHE A 222 0.63 5.50 0.37
CA PHE A 222 1.95 5.72 -0.19
C PHE A 222 1.96 5.44 -1.69
N THR A 223 2.88 6.08 -2.40
CA THR A 223 3.27 5.76 -3.78
C THR A 223 4.78 5.65 -3.86
N VAL A 224 5.29 4.59 -4.48
CA VAL A 224 6.73 4.37 -4.71
C VAL A 224 6.98 4.07 -6.18
N ASP A 225 8.08 4.60 -6.72
CA ASP A 225 8.47 4.46 -8.13
C ASP A 225 9.77 3.67 -8.29
N PHE A 226 9.63 2.38 -8.54
CA PHE A 226 10.75 1.46 -8.79
C PHE A 226 11.12 1.36 -10.28
N GLY A 227 10.66 2.27 -11.15
CA GLY A 227 10.89 2.22 -12.61
C GLY A 227 12.35 2.04 -12.99
N LYS A 228 13.22 2.92 -12.46
CA LYS A 228 14.66 2.83 -12.70
C LYS A 228 15.29 1.56 -12.13
N THR A 229 14.87 1.15 -10.94
CA THR A 229 15.37 -0.09 -10.31
C THR A 229 15.01 -1.29 -11.16
N LEU A 230 13.76 -1.39 -11.63
CA LEU A 230 13.32 -2.47 -12.50
C LEU A 230 14.12 -2.47 -13.81
N GLU A 231 14.35 -1.30 -14.42
CA GLU A 231 15.18 -1.18 -15.62
C GLU A 231 16.60 -1.73 -15.39
N THR A 232 17.26 -1.31 -14.31
CA THR A 232 18.62 -1.76 -13.98
C THR A 232 18.66 -3.28 -13.74
N VAL A 233 17.78 -3.78 -12.87
CA VAL A 233 17.74 -5.20 -12.48
C VAL A 233 17.46 -6.10 -13.69
N MET A 234 16.49 -5.73 -14.53
CA MET A 234 16.18 -6.50 -15.74
C MET A 234 17.33 -6.52 -16.73
N ASN A 235 18.00 -5.39 -16.95
CA ASN A 235 19.14 -5.33 -17.86
C ASN A 235 20.33 -6.15 -17.35
N HIS A 236 20.59 -6.18 -16.04
CA HIS A 236 21.63 -7.05 -15.48
C HIS A 236 21.30 -8.54 -15.60
N VAL A 237 20.04 -8.93 -15.38
CA VAL A 237 19.60 -10.31 -15.60
C VAL A 237 19.78 -10.71 -17.07
N LEU A 238 19.41 -9.84 -18.01
CA LEU A 238 19.60 -10.13 -19.45
C LEU A 238 21.07 -10.25 -19.86
N GLN A 239 21.94 -9.43 -19.29
CA GLN A 239 23.39 -9.53 -19.52
C GLN A 239 23.92 -10.90 -19.08
N GLU A 240 23.53 -11.38 -17.90
CA GLU A 240 23.96 -12.71 -17.42
C GLU A 240 23.43 -13.86 -18.29
N LEU A 241 22.23 -13.72 -18.87
CA LEU A 241 21.68 -14.69 -19.81
C LEU A 241 22.38 -14.70 -21.18
N GLY A 242 23.47 -13.94 -21.34
CA GLY A 242 24.26 -13.90 -22.57
C GLY A 242 23.54 -13.19 -23.71
N GLN A 243 22.56 -12.32 -23.41
CA GLN A 243 21.89 -11.48 -24.39
C GLN A 243 22.67 -10.19 -24.68
N GLU A 244 24.01 -10.27 -24.63
CA GLU A 244 24.90 -9.16 -24.93
C GLU A 244 24.73 -8.76 -26.42
N GLY A 245 24.04 -7.64 -26.67
CA GLY A 245 23.78 -7.12 -28.03
C GLY A 245 22.30 -6.93 -28.37
N THR A 246 21.37 -7.33 -27.50
CA THR A 246 19.96 -6.88 -27.59
C THR A 246 19.83 -5.44 -27.08
N GLU A 247 18.84 -4.71 -27.58
CA GLU A 247 18.55 -3.36 -27.06
C GLU A 247 18.21 -3.46 -25.57
N SER A 248 18.84 -2.61 -24.76
CA SER A 248 18.54 -2.53 -23.32
C SER A 248 17.05 -2.29 -23.12
N ILE A 249 16.44 -3.02 -22.21
CA ILE A 249 15.07 -2.77 -21.79
C ILE A 249 14.97 -1.36 -21.25
N LYS A 250 13.90 -0.66 -21.63
CA LYS A 250 13.48 0.61 -21.05
C LYS A 250 12.22 0.45 -20.24
N VAL A 251 12.19 1.02 -19.05
CA VAL A 251 11.01 1.04 -18.18
C VAL A 251 10.51 2.47 -18.13
N GLU A 252 9.40 2.74 -18.80
CA GLU A 252 8.79 4.08 -18.81
C GLU A 252 8.08 4.37 -17.49
N LYS A 253 7.52 3.33 -16.85
CA LYS A 253 6.83 3.47 -15.57
C LYS A 253 6.82 2.16 -14.80
N TYR A 254 7.12 2.23 -13.50
CA TYR A 254 6.81 1.15 -12.58
C TYR A 254 6.49 1.71 -11.19
N THR A 255 5.19 1.95 -10.95
CA THR A 255 4.73 2.59 -9.72
C THR A 255 3.78 1.70 -8.96
N ILE A 256 3.91 1.68 -7.64
CA ILE A 256 2.99 1.01 -6.72
C ILE A 256 2.40 2.06 -5.80
N THR A 257 1.08 2.08 -5.71
CA THR A 257 0.30 2.93 -4.81
C THR A 257 -0.60 2.06 -3.97
N GLN A 258 -0.60 2.28 -2.66
CA GLN A 258 -1.58 1.66 -1.77
C GLN A 258 -2.28 2.72 -0.93
N ASN A 259 -3.62 2.66 -0.90
CA ASN A 259 -4.46 3.55 -0.11
C ASN A 259 -4.99 2.77 1.09
N ILE A 260 -4.57 3.15 2.29
CA ILE A 260 -4.92 2.51 3.55
C ILE A 260 -6.23 3.11 4.07
N SER A 261 -7.14 2.23 4.48
CA SER A 261 -8.40 2.57 5.10
C SER A 261 -8.72 1.61 6.25
N LYS A 262 -9.71 1.95 7.09
CA LYS A 262 -10.16 1.10 8.22
C LYS A 262 -9.00 0.56 9.09
N LEU A 263 -7.97 1.38 9.34
CA LEU A 263 -6.80 0.97 10.12
C LEU A 263 -7.22 0.61 11.56
N GLY A 264 -7.07 -0.66 11.92
CA GLY A 264 -7.53 -1.23 13.19
C GLY A 264 -9.05 -1.44 13.30
N GLU A 265 -9.81 -1.27 12.23
CA GLU A 265 -11.29 -1.32 12.27
C GLU A 265 -11.89 -2.61 11.66
N VAL A 266 -11.11 -3.39 10.91
CA VAL A 266 -11.57 -4.65 10.30
C VAL A 266 -11.61 -5.75 11.36
N LYS A 267 -12.80 -6.24 11.68
CA LYS A 267 -13.02 -7.21 12.77
C LYS A 267 -13.22 -8.65 12.30
N LYS A 268 -13.60 -8.82 11.04
CA LYS A 268 -13.92 -10.10 10.43
C LYS A 268 -13.79 -9.96 8.92
N ILE A 269 -13.37 -11.04 8.26
CA ILE A 269 -13.40 -11.18 6.81
C ILE A 269 -14.34 -12.33 6.48
N ASP A 270 -15.31 -12.08 5.61
CA ASP A 270 -16.29 -13.08 5.20
C ASP A 270 -15.78 -13.86 3.98
N ILE A 271 -15.52 -15.15 4.17
CA ILE A 271 -15.14 -16.06 3.09
C ILE A 271 -16.40 -16.51 2.34
N PRO A 272 -16.46 -16.37 0.99
CA PRO A 272 -17.59 -16.80 0.19
C PRO A 272 -17.92 -18.29 0.36
N SER A 273 -19.20 -18.65 0.29
CA SER A 273 -19.64 -20.06 0.40
C SER A 273 -19.06 -20.97 -0.70
N GLY A 274 -18.77 -20.42 -1.88
CA GLY A 274 -18.09 -21.12 -2.97
C GLY A 274 -16.67 -21.55 -2.58
N ALA A 275 -15.92 -20.67 -1.92
CA ALA A 275 -14.59 -20.96 -1.38
C ALA A 275 -14.65 -22.05 -0.30
N ARG A 276 -15.67 -22.02 0.57
CA ARG A 276 -15.86 -23.05 1.62
C ARG A 276 -16.12 -24.46 1.06
N SER A 277 -16.56 -24.54 -0.18
CA SER A 277 -16.82 -25.81 -0.88
C SER A 277 -15.72 -26.15 -1.89
N ALA A 278 -14.58 -25.43 -1.85
CA ALA A 278 -13.51 -25.58 -2.80
C ALA A 278 -12.87 -26.98 -2.75
N ILE A 279 -12.37 -27.43 -3.89
CA ILE A 279 -11.66 -28.71 -3.98
C ILE A 279 -10.25 -28.53 -3.39
N ASN A 280 -9.89 -29.42 -2.45
CA ASN A 280 -8.53 -29.56 -1.97
C ASN A 280 -7.89 -30.80 -2.61
N TYR A 281 -7.14 -30.59 -3.69
CA TYR A 281 -6.58 -31.68 -4.49
C TYR A 281 -5.59 -32.56 -3.71
N GLU A 282 -4.85 -32.01 -2.75
CA GLU A 282 -3.92 -32.79 -1.92
C GLU A 282 -4.67 -33.81 -1.04
N LYS A 283 -5.79 -33.38 -0.45
CA LYS A 283 -6.68 -34.27 0.30
C LYS A 283 -7.32 -35.32 -0.60
N GLU A 284 -7.76 -34.94 -1.81
CA GLU A 284 -8.35 -35.89 -2.76
C GLU A 284 -7.35 -36.96 -3.21
N ILE A 285 -6.12 -36.58 -3.56
CA ILE A 285 -5.06 -37.52 -3.95
C ILE A 285 -4.75 -38.47 -2.79
N SER A 286 -4.58 -37.95 -1.57
CA SER A 286 -4.32 -38.76 -0.37
C SER A 286 -5.42 -39.78 -0.10
N LEU A 287 -6.69 -39.39 -0.30
CA LEU A 287 -7.83 -40.29 -0.16
C LEU A 287 -7.81 -41.41 -1.21
N ILE A 288 -7.53 -41.08 -2.47
CA ILE A 288 -7.42 -42.06 -3.58
C ILE A 288 -6.29 -43.06 -3.29
N GLU A 289 -5.12 -42.59 -2.85
CA GLU A 289 -3.99 -43.47 -2.51
C GLU A 289 -4.31 -44.38 -1.32
N SER A 290 -4.96 -43.85 -0.28
CA SER A 290 -5.34 -44.62 0.91
C SER A 290 -6.40 -45.70 0.60
N ASN A 291 -7.34 -45.42 -0.30
CA ASN A 291 -8.36 -46.38 -0.73
C ASN A 291 -7.76 -47.45 -1.65
N SER A 292 -6.88 -47.06 -2.58
CA SER A 292 -6.14 -47.98 -3.44
C SER A 292 -5.23 -48.95 -2.67
N ALA A 293 -4.75 -48.54 -1.49
CA ALA A 293 -3.97 -49.39 -0.58
C ALA A 293 -4.82 -50.37 0.24
N LYS A 294 -6.11 -50.06 0.48
CA LYS A 294 -7.06 -50.95 1.17
C LYS A 294 -7.59 -52.04 0.25
N ASP A 295 -7.80 -51.75 -1.03
CA ASP A 295 -8.29 -52.72 -2.02
C ASP A 295 -7.24 -53.76 -2.45
N LYS A 296 -5.98 -53.59 -2.02
CA LYS A 296 -4.85 -54.51 -2.28
C LYS A 296 -4.51 -55.44 -1.10
N LYS A 297 -5.31 -55.44 -0.02
CA LYS A 297 -5.18 -56.36 1.12
C LYS A 297 -6.33 -57.34 1.15
#